data_AF-A0A938LWX4-F1
#
_entry.id   AF-A0A938LWX4-F1
#
_cell.length_a   1.000
_cell.length_b   1.000
_cell.length_c   1.000
_cell.angle_alpha   90.00
_cell.angle_beta   90.00
_cell.angle_gamma   90.00
#
_symmetry.space_group_name_H-M   'P 1'
#
loop_
_entity.id
_entity.type
_entity.pdbx_description
1 polymer ?
#
loop_
_entity_poly.entity_id
_entity_poly.type
_entity_poly.pdbx_seq_one_letter_code
_entity_poly.pdbx_strand_id
1 'polypeptide(L)'
;MTGKQSDSEAAFVQGELLSVEAPKDGTVVVSHRVTMRTVQGFRVVSLDGQIFQNYPVVDRPAEAYLMATLVNLGYADQNDVARAFGYSVRTLRRFQQRLASGGLLALARDPGRPIGGRTKDPAHRFRDQAILRLKGEGATNRSIARQLGIDEKAIRRRLQQLGWRPPEEQLVLFEDEAIPGSPSEVGPSNSNGSRGEPDVPPQTNEDDGTCAPATCDPNPLDRSFDRLLAASGLLDDASPLFATAADLPRAGVLVAVPPLVASGLLPIATKIYGSIGPAFYGLRTTIVAFVLFSLLRINRPEALKEHAPCDLGRILGLDRAPEVKTVRRKLARLASIGRATELGRELAQQRVAVRGRMLGFLYV
;
A
#
# COMPACT_ATOMS: atom_id res chain seq x y z
N MET A 1 -17.53 81.18 -4.25
CA MET A 1 -16.94 80.70 -5.52
C MET A 1 -15.61 80.03 -5.19
N THR A 2 -15.55 78.71 -5.27
CA THR A 2 -14.30 77.90 -5.29
C THR A 2 -14.72 76.48 -5.63
N GLY A 3 -14.17 75.89 -6.69
CA GLY A 3 -14.49 74.53 -7.11
C GLY A 3 -13.29 73.60 -6.97
N LYS A 4 -13.60 72.33 -6.70
CA LYS A 4 -12.80 71.13 -7.02
C LYS A 4 -13.84 70.06 -7.36
N GLN A 5 -13.91 69.54 -8.58
CA GLN A 5 -12.95 68.62 -9.20
C GLN A 5 -12.62 67.46 -8.24
N SER A 6 -13.25 66.29 -8.34
CA SER A 6 -13.46 65.38 -9.48
C SER A 6 -12.23 64.55 -9.85
N ASP A 7 -11.81 63.68 -8.93
CA ASP A 7 -11.00 62.51 -9.23
C ASP A 7 -11.77 61.26 -8.77
N SER A 8 -12.59 60.71 -9.67
CA SER A 8 -13.18 59.38 -9.48
C SER A 8 -12.12 58.35 -9.88
N GLU A 9 -11.40 57.83 -8.89
CA GLU A 9 -10.33 56.84 -9.09
C GLU A 9 -10.89 55.58 -9.77
N ALA A 10 -10.66 55.47 -11.08
CA ALA A 10 -11.20 54.39 -11.89
C ALA A 10 -10.46 53.09 -11.57
N ALA A 11 -11.08 52.26 -10.72
CA ALA A 11 -10.59 50.92 -10.42
C ALA A 11 -10.63 50.06 -11.69
N PHE A 12 -9.52 50.02 -12.43
CA PHE A 12 -9.36 49.20 -13.63
C PHE A 12 -9.49 47.72 -13.28
N VAL A 13 -10.70 47.18 -13.45
CA VAL A 13 -10.98 45.76 -13.26
C VAL A 13 -10.30 44.98 -14.39
N GLN A 14 -9.15 44.40 -14.06
CA GLN A 14 -8.24 43.72 -15.01
C GLN A 14 -8.85 42.47 -15.69
N GLY A 15 -10.11 42.14 -15.40
CA GLY A 15 -10.89 41.08 -16.07
C GLY A 15 -11.55 41.48 -17.40
N GLU A 16 -11.79 42.77 -17.68
CA GLU A 16 -12.51 43.18 -18.90
C GLU A 16 -11.65 43.08 -20.19
N LEU A 17 -10.33 43.17 -20.04
CA LEU A 17 -9.35 43.14 -21.13
C LEU A 17 -9.26 41.80 -21.89
N LEU A 18 -9.90 40.74 -21.37
CA LEU A 18 -9.97 39.42 -22.01
C LEU A 18 -11.42 38.91 -22.06
N SER A 19 -12.27 39.69 -22.74
CA SER A 19 -13.65 39.31 -23.04
C SER A 19 -13.70 38.06 -23.93
N VAL A 20 -13.82 36.88 -23.31
CA VAL A 20 -13.95 35.59 -24.00
C VAL A 20 -15.21 35.57 -24.86
N GLU A 21 -15.09 35.17 -26.13
CA GLU A 21 -16.25 35.04 -27.04
C GLU A 21 -17.37 34.21 -26.41
N ALA A 22 -18.61 34.69 -26.54
CA ALA A 22 -19.79 33.95 -26.08
C ALA A 22 -19.84 32.54 -26.70
N PRO A 23 -20.15 31.49 -25.92
CA PRO A 23 -20.07 30.11 -26.37
C PRO A 23 -21.07 29.84 -27.51
N LYS A 24 -20.54 29.65 -28.72
CA LYS A 24 -21.30 29.28 -29.93
C LYS A 24 -21.98 27.92 -29.72
N ASP A 25 -23.16 27.73 -30.31
CA ASP A 25 -24.06 26.62 -30.01
C ASP A 25 -23.39 25.23 -29.99
N GLY A 26 -23.73 24.42 -28.99
CA GLY A 26 -23.13 23.09 -28.78
C GLY A 26 -21.76 23.09 -28.08
N THR A 27 -21.29 24.23 -27.58
CA THR A 27 -20.06 24.30 -26.77
C THR A 27 -20.33 23.90 -25.32
N VAL A 28 -19.66 22.84 -24.86
CA VAL A 28 -19.62 22.40 -23.46
C VAL A 28 -18.47 23.08 -22.73
N VAL A 29 -18.77 23.90 -21.73
CA VAL A 29 -17.75 24.47 -20.83
C VAL A 29 -17.32 23.40 -19.83
N VAL A 30 -16.02 23.12 -19.76
CA VAL A 30 -15.40 22.13 -18.86
C VAL A 30 -14.79 22.81 -17.64
N SER A 31 -14.23 24.00 -17.82
CA SER A 31 -13.61 24.87 -16.80
C SER A 31 -13.60 26.30 -17.34
N HIS A 32 -13.34 27.30 -16.49
CA HIS A 32 -13.17 28.70 -16.90
C HIS A 32 -12.19 28.91 -18.06
N ARG A 33 -11.21 28.00 -18.24
CA ARG A 33 -10.22 28.00 -19.34
C ARG A 33 -10.50 27.01 -20.45
N VAL A 34 -11.40 26.05 -20.26
CA VAL A 34 -11.47 24.83 -21.09
C VAL A 34 -12.86 24.67 -21.67
N THR A 35 -12.97 24.71 -22.99
CA THR A 35 -14.23 24.52 -23.72
C THR A 35 -14.10 23.38 -24.73
N MET A 36 -15.13 22.54 -24.85
CA MET A 36 -15.20 21.44 -25.80
C MET A 36 -16.41 21.63 -26.73
N ARG A 37 -16.20 21.55 -28.05
CA ARG A 37 -17.28 21.50 -29.04
C ARG A 37 -17.17 20.21 -29.86
N THR A 38 -18.31 19.64 -30.26
CA THR A 38 -18.34 18.48 -31.18
C THR A 38 -18.88 18.94 -32.52
N VAL A 39 -18.06 18.83 -33.58
CA VAL A 39 -18.37 19.30 -34.93
C VAL A 39 -18.05 18.18 -35.92
N GLN A 40 -19.03 17.77 -36.74
CA GLN A 40 -18.86 16.78 -37.81
C GLN A 40 -18.17 15.46 -37.37
N GLY A 41 -18.44 14.99 -36.14
CA GLY A 41 -17.84 13.76 -35.59
C GLY A 41 -16.44 13.93 -34.98
N PHE A 42 -15.86 15.14 -35.01
CA PHE A 42 -14.65 15.50 -34.29
C PHE A 42 -14.99 16.27 -33.02
N ARG A 43 -14.25 16.01 -31.95
CA ARG A 43 -14.21 16.88 -30.77
C ARG A 43 -13.03 17.84 -30.92
N VAL A 44 -13.32 19.12 -30.77
CA VAL A 44 -12.35 20.21 -30.75
C VAL A 44 -12.37 20.80 -29.35
N VAL A 45 -11.24 20.78 -28.67
CA VAL A 45 -11.07 21.34 -27.33
C VAL A 45 -10.14 22.53 -27.40
N SER A 46 -10.59 23.62 -26.79
CA SER A 46 -9.88 24.90 -26.75
C SER A 46 -9.49 25.25 -25.32
N LEU A 47 -8.30 25.83 -25.17
CA LEU A 47 -7.75 26.42 -23.95
C LEU A 47 -7.66 27.93 -24.14
N ASP A 48 -8.28 28.69 -23.23
CA ASP A 48 -8.26 30.16 -23.23
C ASP A 48 -8.60 30.77 -24.62
N GLY A 49 -9.56 30.15 -25.31
CA GLY A 49 -10.01 30.50 -26.67
C GLY A 49 -9.24 29.83 -27.82
N GLN A 50 -8.00 29.40 -27.61
CA GLN A 50 -7.14 28.80 -28.64
C GLN A 50 -7.41 27.29 -28.80
N ILE A 51 -7.42 26.75 -30.02
CA ILE A 51 -7.60 25.31 -30.24
C ILE A 51 -6.37 24.55 -29.75
N PHE A 52 -6.54 23.69 -28.76
CA PHE A 52 -5.46 22.89 -28.16
C PHE A 52 -5.34 21.51 -28.82
N GLN A 53 -6.46 20.81 -29.01
CA GLN A 53 -6.48 19.50 -29.68
C GLN A 53 -7.81 19.27 -30.41
N ASN A 54 -7.73 18.59 -31.56
CA ASN A 54 -8.87 17.96 -32.21
C ASN A 54 -8.63 16.45 -32.35
N TYR A 55 -9.71 15.66 -32.33
CA TYR A 55 -9.67 14.20 -32.52
C TYR A 55 -11.08 13.67 -32.90
N PRO A 56 -11.20 12.58 -33.68
CA PRO A 56 -12.50 11.99 -33.99
C PRO A 56 -13.09 11.29 -32.76
N VAL A 57 -14.41 11.35 -32.57
CA VAL A 57 -15.13 10.78 -31.40
C VAL A 57 -14.93 9.26 -31.23
N VAL A 58 -14.55 8.57 -32.30
CA VAL A 58 -14.22 7.12 -32.29
C VAL A 58 -12.88 6.84 -31.58
N ASP A 59 -11.95 7.80 -31.58
CA ASP A 59 -10.61 7.65 -31.02
C ASP A 59 -10.60 7.78 -29.49
N ARG A 60 -10.83 6.63 -28.84
CA ARG A 60 -10.76 6.48 -27.37
C ARG A 60 -9.37 6.73 -26.77
N PRO A 61 -8.23 6.28 -27.35
CA PRO A 61 -6.93 6.66 -26.79
C PRO A 61 -6.65 8.17 -26.88
N ALA A 62 -7.05 8.87 -27.95
CA ALA A 62 -6.94 10.34 -28.01
C ALA A 62 -7.84 11.04 -26.98
N GLU A 63 -9.09 10.59 -26.84
CA GLU A 63 -10.02 11.05 -25.79
C GLU A 63 -9.40 10.90 -24.38
N ALA A 64 -8.85 9.72 -24.09
CA ALA A 64 -8.23 9.40 -22.81
C ALA A 64 -6.93 10.19 -22.56
N TYR A 65 -6.13 10.43 -23.60
CA TYR A 65 -4.91 11.22 -23.52
C TYR A 65 -5.22 12.69 -23.22
N LEU A 66 -6.18 13.28 -23.93
CA LEU A 66 -6.60 14.66 -23.69
C LEU A 66 -7.13 14.84 -22.27
N MET A 67 -8.03 13.95 -21.81
CA MET A 67 -8.57 13.99 -20.45
C MET A 67 -7.47 13.91 -19.37
N ALA A 68 -6.44 13.09 -19.58
CA ALA A 68 -5.30 13.01 -18.67
C ALA A 68 -4.44 14.29 -18.73
N THR A 69 -4.15 14.80 -19.93
CA THR A 69 -3.32 15.99 -20.16
C THR A 69 -3.96 17.26 -19.57
N LEU A 70 -5.27 17.47 -19.73
CA LEU A 70 -5.98 18.62 -19.16
C LEU A 70 -5.85 18.71 -17.63
N VAL A 71 -5.92 17.56 -16.94
CA VAL A 71 -5.79 17.48 -15.48
C VAL A 71 -4.31 17.53 -15.05
N ASN A 72 -3.41 16.86 -15.78
CA ASN A 72 -1.98 16.84 -15.45
C ASN A 72 -1.32 18.22 -15.61
N LEU A 73 -1.79 19.04 -16.56
CA LEU A 73 -1.32 20.43 -16.76
C LEU A 73 -2.12 21.47 -15.93
N GLY A 74 -3.11 21.04 -15.15
CA GLY A 74 -3.85 21.91 -14.22
C GLY A 74 -4.89 22.85 -14.84
N TYR A 75 -5.27 22.68 -16.13
CA TYR A 75 -6.26 23.54 -16.79
C TYR A 75 -7.71 23.33 -16.31
N ALA A 76 -8.02 22.13 -15.80
CA ALA A 76 -9.35 21.79 -15.26
C ALA A 76 -9.24 20.71 -14.18
N ASP A 77 -10.17 20.72 -13.22
CA ASP A 77 -10.22 19.70 -12.17
C ASP A 77 -10.71 18.34 -12.71
N GLN A 78 -10.26 17.28 -12.05
CA GLN A 78 -10.60 15.90 -12.36
C GLN A 78 -12.11 15.61 -12.28
N ASN A 79 -12.88 16.30 -11.42
CA ASN A 79 -14.32 16.12 -11.34
C ASN A 79 -15.03 16.73 -12.57
N ASP A 80 -14.58 17.90 -13.02
CA ASP A 80 -15.25 18.64 -14.09
C ASP A 80 -14.90 18.08 -15.48
N VAL A 81 -13.65 17.68 -15.70
CA VAL A 81 -13.25 16.91 -16.91
C VAL A 81 -14.00 15.56 -16.96
N ALA A 82 -14.15 14.86 -15.83
CA ALA A 82 -14.93 13.63 -15.79
C ALA A 82 -16.41 13.89 -16.15
N ARG A 83 -17.03 14.93 -15.56
CA ARG A 83 -18.43 15.30 -15.83
C ARG A 83 -18.67 15.67 -17.30
N ALA A 84 -17.84 16.56 -17.86
CA ALA A 84 -18.04 17.07 -19.21
C ALA A 84 -17.79 16.02 -20.32
N PHE A 85 -16.91 15.04 -20.09
CA PHE A 85 -16.64 13.96 -21.04
C PHE A 85 -17.55 12.72 -20.82
N GLY A 86 -18.45 12.75 -19.82
CA GLY A 86 -19.40 11.66 -19.53
C GLY A 86 -18.78 10.42 -18.85
N TYR A 87 -17.67 10.60 -18.13
CA TYR A 87 -16.93 9.52 -17.48
C TYR A 87 -16.97 9.61 -15.94
N SER A 88 -16.64 8.50 -15.27
CA SER A 88 -16.37 8.54 -13.84
C SER A 88 -14.97 9.06 -13.54
N VAL A 89 -14.80 9.74 -12.41
CA VAL A 89 -13.49 10.13 -11.84
C VAL A 89 -12.54 8.92 -11.73
N ARG A 90 -13.06 7.73 -11.44
CA ARG A 90 -12.29 6.47 -11.40
C ARG A 90 -11.75 6.06 -12.78
N THR A 91 -12.46 6.39 -13.86
CA THR A 91 -12.01 6.15 -15.23
C THR A 91 -10.85 7.08 -15.58
N LEU A 92 -10.98 8.38 -15.26
CA LEU A 92 -9.94 9.38 -15.52
C LEU A 92 -8.64 9.05 -14.74
N ARG A 93 -8.75 8.68 -13.46
CA ARG A 93 -7.61 8.17 -12.68
C ARG A 93 -6.92 6.96 -13.32
N ARG A 94 -7.67 6.02 -13.90
CA ARG A 94 -7.11 4.88 -14.63
C ARG A 94 -6.42 5.29 -15.92
N PHE A 95 -6.87 6.33 -16.62
CA PHE A 95 -6.17 6.88 -17.78
C PHE A 95 -4.85 7.54 -17.37
N GLN A 96 -4.84 8.38 -16.33
CA GLN A 96 -3.61 8.97 -15.79
C GLN A 96 -2.60 7.89 -15.34
N GLN A 97 -3.06 6.85 -14.64
CA GLN A 97 -2.22 5.72 -14.22
C GLN A 97 -1.62 4.97 -15.42
N ARG A 98 -2.43 4.65 -16.44
CA ARG A 98 -1.96 3.97 -17.66
C ARG A 98 -0.93 4.81 -18.43
N LEU A 99 -1.20 6.09 -18.63
CA LEU A 99 -0.30 7.05 -19.27
C LEU A 99 1.03 7.17 -18.52
N ALA A 100 1.01 7.19 -17.18
CA ALA A 100 2.22 7.21 -16.35
C ALA A 100 2.99 5.88 -16.39
N SER A 101 2.31 4.72 -16.48
CA SER A 101 2.96 3.41 -16.47
C SER A 101 3.53 2.94 -17.81
N GLY A 102 3.08 3.49 -18.93
CA GLY A 102 3.49 3.02 -20.27
C GLY A 102 3.16 3.97 -21.42
N GLY A 103 3.06 5.28 -21.14
CA GLY A 103 2.90 6.32 -22.16
C GLY A 103 1.60 6.22 -22.96
N LEU A 104 1.64 6.76 -24.19
CA LEU A 104 0.51 6.75 -25.13
C LEU A 104 0.08 5.33 -25.52
N LEU A 105 1.04 4.41 -25.70
CA LEU A 105 0.76 3.02 -26.06
C LEU A 105 -0.11 2.34 -24.99
N ALA A 106 0.19 2.57 -23.70
CA ALA A 106 -0.61 2.02 -22.61
C ALA A 106 -2.02 2.63 -22.48
N LEU A 107 -2.37 3.71 -23.20
CA LEU A 107 -3.76 4.21 -23.28
C LEU A 107 -4.58 3.45 -24.33
N ALA A 108 -3.98 3.08 -25.47
CA ALA A 108 -4.60 2.17 -26.42
C ALA A 108 -4.97 0.84 -25.71
N ARG A 109 -6.04 0.18 -26.16
CA ARG A 109 -6.37 -1.16 -25.66
C ARG A 109 -5.60 -2.18 -26.49
N ASP A 110 -4.85 -3.05 -25.83
CA ASP A 110 -4.55 -4.35 -26.40
C ASP A 110 -5.86 -5.05 -26.80
N PRO A 111 -5.89 -5.84 -27.89
CA PRO A 111 -7.01 -6.73 -28.15
C PRO A 111 -7.23 -7.64 -26.94
N GLY A 112 -8.51 -7.80 -26.56
CA GLY A 112 -8.89 -8.50 -25.33
C GLY A 112 -8.35 -9.93 -25.26
N ARG A 113 -8.17 -10.41 -24.02
CA ARG A 113 -7.62 -11.73 -23.65
C ARG A 113 -7.74 -12.79 -24.77
N PRO A 114 -6.62 -13.36 -25.27
CA PRO A 114 -6.68 -14.41 -26.28
C PRO A 114 -7.48 -15.62 -25.78
N ILE A 115 -8.40 -16.10 -26.60
CA ILE A 115 -9.28 -17.24 -26.31
C ILE A 115 -8.50 -18.53 -26.62
N GLY A 116 -7.54 -18.86 -25.74
CA GLY A 116 -6.77 -20.09 -25.85
C GLY A 116 -5.57 -20.15 -24.90
N GLY A 117 -5.34 -21.34 -24.33
CA GLY A 117 -4.06 -21.74 -23.72
C GLY A 117 -3.54 -20.92 -22.52
N ARG A 118 -3.58 -21.51 -21.31
CA ARG A 118 -2.51 -21.22 -20.34
C ARG A 118 -1.20 -21.80 -20.89
N THR A 119 -0.16 -20.98 -21.01
CA THR A 119 1.21 -21.45 -21.25
C THR A 119 1.59 -22.46 -20.18
N LYS A 120 1.94 -23.69 -20.58
CA LYS A 120 2.33 -24.76 -19.65
C LYS A 120 3.81 -24.64 -19.30
N ASP A 121 4.10 -24.28 -18.05
CA ASP A 121 5.48 -24.21 -17.51
C ASP A 121 6.25 -25.51 -17.77
N PRO A 122 7.55 -25.45 -18.09
CA PRO A 122 8.37 -26.65 -18.34
C PRO A 122 8.32 -27.65 -17.18
N ALA A 123 8.38 -27.16 -15.93
CA ALA A 123 8.32 -27.98 -14.72
C ALA A 123 6.99 -28.73 -14.53
N HIS A 124 5.88 -28.24 -15.11
CA HIS A 124 4.63 -28.97 -15.11
C HIS A 124 4.63 -30.11 -16.15
N ARG A 125 5.26 -29.93 -17.32
CA ARG A 125 5.33 -30.98 -18.36
C ARG A 125 6.09 -32.21 -17.86
N PHE A 126 7.23 -32.00 -17.19
CA PHE A 126 8.03 -33.10 -16.63
C PHE A 126 7.27 -33.90 -15.56
N ARG A 127 6.50 -33.21 -14.70
CA ARG A 127 5.63 -33.86 -13.71
C ARG A 127 4.45 -34.60 -14.35
N ASP A 128 3.79 -34.01 -15.34
CA ASP A 128 2.71 -34.65 -16.10
C ASP A 128 3.23 -35.92 -16.82
N GLN A 129 4.45 -35.89 -17.38
CA GLN A 129 5.13 -37.05 -17.97
C GLN A 129 5.47 -38.14 -16.94
N ALA A 130 6.02 -37.77 -15.78
CA ALA A 130 6.33 -38.72 -14.71
C ALA A 130 5.07 -39.44 -14.17
N ILE A 131 3.95 -38.71 -14.04
CA ILE A 131 2.65 -39.29 -13.66
C ILE A 131 2.19 -40.30 -14.71
N LEU A 132 2.25 -39.97 -16.00
CA LEU A 132 1.85 -40.88 -17.08
C LEU A 132 2.74 -42.12 -17.18
N ARG A 133 4.06 -41.96 -16.99
CA ARG A 133 5.02 -43.08 -16.99
C ARG A 133 4.71 -44.07 -15.87
N LEU A 134 4.69 -43.61 -14.62
CA LEU A 134 4.40 -44.48 -13.46
C LEU A 134 3.02 -45.15 -13.59
N LYS A 135 2.05 -44.46 -14.21
CA LYS A 135 0.71 -45.01 -14.45
C LYS A 135 0.67 -46.06 -15.57
N GLY A 136 1.55 -45.97 -16.57
CA GLY A 136 1.79 -47.03 -17.55
C GLY A 136 2.56 -48.22 -16.98
N GLU A 137 3.44 -47.98 -16.01
CA GLU A 137 4.13 -48.99 -15.19
C GLU A 137 3.20 -49.62 -14.11
N GLY A 138 1.87 -49.55 -14.29
CA GLY A 138 0.86 -50.18 -13.43
C GLY A 138 0.64 -49.53 -12.05
N ALA A 139 1.38 -48.47 -11.69
CA ALA A 139 1.40 -47.99 -10.31
C ALA A 139 0.04 -47.47 -9.82
N THR A 140 -0.30 -47.79 -8.57
CA THR A 140 -1.50 -47.26 -7.90
C THR A 140 -1.41 -45.73 -7.72
N ASN A 141 -2.56 -45.05 -7.71
CA ASN A 141 -2.58 -43.59 -7.53
C ASN A 141 -1.97 -43.16 -6.17
N ARG A 142 -1.96 -44.06 -5.17
CA ARG A 142 -1.36 -43.87 -3.84
C ARG A 142 0.15 -44.06 -3.80
N SER A 143 0.71 -44.97 -4.59
CA SER A 143 2.18 -45.10 -4.71
C SER A 143 2.75 -43.90 -5.48
N ILE A 144 2.10 -43.47 -6.57
CA ILE A 144 2.47 -42.24 -7.30
C ILE A 144 2.40 -41.01 -6.38
N ALA A 145 1.37 -40.91 -5.53
CA ALA A 145 1.23 -39.83 -4.54
C ALA A 145 2.42 -39.76 -3.57
N ARG A 146 2.80 -40.89 -2.98
CA ARG A 146 3.95 -41.00 -2.07
C ARG A 146 5.28 -40.71 -2.78
N GLN A 147 5.45 -41.20 -4.01
CA GLN A 147 6.70 -41.09 -4.77
C GLN A 147 6.95 -39.66 -5.32
N LEU A 148 5.89 -38.89 -5.59
CA LEU A 148 6.01 -37.51 -6.10
C LEU A 148 5.79 -36.42 -5.02
N GLY A 149 5.38 -36.80 -3.81
CA GLY A 149 5.04 -35.84 -2.74
C GLY A 149 3.77 -35.03 -3.03
N ILE A 150 2.79 -35.63 -3.71
CA ILE A 150 1.57 -34.96 -4.22
C ILE A 150 0.32 -35.68 -3.69
N ASP A 151 -0.72 -34.93 -3.31
CA ASP A 151 -2.03 -35.48 -2.93
C ASP A 151 -2.62 -36.39 -4.02
N GLU A 152 -3.12 -37.57 -3.59
CA GLU A 152 -3.78 -38.56 -4.44
C GLU A 152 -4.93 -37.93 -5.27
N LYS A 153 -5.67 -36.98 -4.69
CA LYS A 153 -6.77 -36.26 -5.36
C LYS A 153 -6.27 -35.31 -6.45
N ALA A 154 -5.07 -34.75 -6.31
CA ALA A 154 -4.43 -33.93 -7.34
C ALA A 154 -3.93 -34.79 -8.52
N ILE A 155 -3.40 -35.99 -8.25
CA ILE A 155 -3.04 -36.96 -9.30
C ILE A 155 -4.29 -37.43 -10.07
N ARG A 156 -5.38 -37.80 -9.38
CA ARG A 156 -6.65 -38.15 -10.04
C ARG A 156 -7.15 -37.02 -10.97
N ARG A 157 -7.14 -35.77 -10.49
CA ARG A 157 -7.50 -34.59 -11.29
C ARG A 157 -6.56 -34.36 -12.48
N ARG A 158 -5.26 -34.65 -12.35
CA ARG A 158 -4.31 -34.54 -13.46
C ARG A 158 -4.47 -35.63 -14.49
N LEU A 159 -4.66 -36.89 -14.10
CA LEU A 159 -4.95 -37.98 -15.04
C LEU A 159 -6.21 -37.69 -15.88
N GLN A 160 -7.27 -37.17 -15.26
CA GLN A 160 -8.47 -36.68 -15.96
C GLN A 160 -8.16 -35.54 -16.95
N GLN A 161 -7.35 -34.55 -16.55
CA GLN A 161 -6.97 -33.41 -17.40
C GLN A 161 -5.97 -33.76 -18.51
N LEU A 162 -5.25 -34.88 -18.38
CA LEU A 162 -4.36 -35.45 -19.39
C LEU A 162 -5.06 -36.50 -20.27
N GLY A 163 -6.35 -36.79 -20.02
CA GLY A 163 -7.14 -37.73 -20.81
C GLY A 163 -6.77 -39.20 -20.61
N TRP A 164 -6.06 -39.55 -19.53
CA TRP A 164 -5.64 -40.93 -19.27
C TRP A 164 -6.84 -41.84 -19.03
N ARG A 165 -6.91 -42.93 -19.79
CA ARG A 165 -7.88 -44.03 -19.62
C ARG A 165 -7.13 -45.26 -19.09
N PRO A 166 -7.73 -46.07 -18.20
CA PRO A 166 -7.17 -47.37 -17.86
C PRO A 166 -7.15 -48.29 -19.10
N PRO A 167 -6.15 -49.19 -19.23
CA PRO A 167 -6.28 -50.36 -20.08
C PRO A 167 -7.52 -51.18 -19.67
N GLU A 168 -8.20 -51.76 -20.64
CA GLU A 168 -9.34 -52.65 -20.40
C GLU A 168 -8.81 -54.06 -20.07
N GLU A 169 -8.56 -54.32 -18.78
CA GLU A 169 -8.20 -55.64 -18.29
C GLU A 169 -9.42 -56.57 -18.34
N GLN A 170 -9.28 -57.68 -19.08
CA GLN A 170 -10.35 -58.65 -19.27
C GLN A 170 -10.64 -59.40 -17.97
N LEU A 171 -11.88 -59.33 -17.50
CA LEU A 171 -12.36 -60.08 -16.33
C LEU A 171 -12.31 -61.59 -16.62
N VAL A 172 -11.44 -62.30 -15.91
CA VAL A 172 -11.46 -63.76 -15.83
C VAL A 172 -12.03 -64.14 -14.46
N LEU A 173 -13.17 -64.81 -14.44
CA LEU A 173 -13.72 -65.39 -13.21
C LEU A 173 -12.95 -66.67 -12.87
N PHE A 174 -12.64 -66.85 -11.59
CA PHE A 174 -12.78 -68.14 -10.88
C PHE A 174 -12.98 -67.85 -9.38
N GLU A 175 -13.61 -68.78 -8.67
CA GLU A 175 -14.16 -68.60 -7.32
C GLU A 175 -13.41 -69.43 -6.25
N ASP A 176 -13.83 -69.21 -5.00
CA ASP A 176 -13.78 -70.11 -3.84
C ASP A 176 -12.59 -70.22 -2.84
N GLU A 177 -13.02 -70.14 -1.57
CA GLU A 177 -12.63 -70.92 -0.37
C GLU A 177 -11.42 -70.59 0.54
N ALA A 178 -11.69 -70.85 1.84
CA ALA A 178 -10.81 -71.14 2.98
C ALA A 178 -10.00 -70.03 3.72
N ILE A 179 -10.01 -70.14 5.06
CA ILE A 179 -9.43 -69.27 6.12
C ILE A 179 -9.07 -70.20 7.29
N PRO A 180 -7.86 -70.19 7.93
CA PRO A 180 -7.33 -69.05 8.71
C PRO A 180 -5.78 -68.88 8.71
N GLY A 181 -5.24 -68.00 9.56
CA GLY A 181 -3.79 -67.94 9.86
C GLY A 181 -3.32 -66.79 10.76
N SER A 182 -3.31 -67.01 12.08
CA SER A 182 -2.67 -66.17 13.14
C SER A 182 -1.82 -67.09 14.04
N PRO A 183 -1.00 -66.63 15.03
CA PRO A 183 -0.65 -65.27 15.48
C PRO A 183 0.91 -65.06 15.34
N SER A 184 1.74 -64.38 16.16
CA SER A 184 1.60 -63.57 17.39
C SER A 184 2.82 -62.65 17.63
N GLU A 185 2.67 -61.66 18.53
CA GLU A 185 3.71 -61.00 19.35
C GLU A 185 4.91 -60.28 18.65
N VAL A 186 5.63 -59.33 19.25
CA VAL A 186 5.73 -58.86 20.65
C VAL A 186 5.72 -57.31 20.72
N GLY A 187 5.28 -56.73 21.85
CA GLY A 187 5.60 -55.35 22.24
C GLY A 187 6.71 -55.31 23.31
N PRO A 188 6.81 -54.30 24.20
CA PRO A 188 6.19 -52.97 24.18
C PRO A 188 7.23 -51.83 24.44
N SER A 189 6.81 -50.56 24.54
CA SER A 189 7.21 -49.63 25.63
C SER A 189 6.56 -48.24 25.54
N ASN A 190 6.32 -47.63 26.70
CA ASN A 190 5.63 -46.35 26.85
C ASN A 190 6.57 -45.14 26.79
N SER A 191 6.02 -43.97 26.42
CA SER A 191 6.05 -42.79 27.32
C SER A 191 5.09 -41.69 26.88
N ASN A 192 4.23 -41.24 27.79
CA ASN A 192 3.48 -39.98 27.65
C ASN A 192 4.38 -38.79 28.00
N GLY A 193 4.17 -37.62 27.39
CA GLY A 193 5.04 -36.45 27.60
C GLY A 193 4.48 -35.13 27.09
N SER A 194 3.32 -34.69 27.57
CA SER A 194 2.79 -33.36 27.28
C SER A 194 3.54 -32.25 28.01
N ARG A 195 4.17 -31.33 27.26
CA ARG A 195 4.61 -29.99 27.69
C ARG A 195 4.46 -29.05 26.49
N GLY A 196 4.07 -27.79 26.61
CA GLY A 196 3.76 -27.02 27.82
C GLY A 196 4.20 -25.56 27.61
N GLU A 197 3.30 -24.61 27.74
CA GLU A 197 3.62 -23.18 27.57
C GLU A 197 4.51 -22.67 28.72
N PRO A 198 5.59 -21.92 28.44
CA PRO A 198 6.28 -21.13 29.44
C PRO A 198 5.66 -19.73 29.51
N ASP A 199 4.67 -19.57 30.39
CA ASP A 199 4.23 -18.24 30.83
C ASP A 199 5.29 -17.65 31.77
N VAL A 200 5.71 -16.40 31.57
CA VAL A 200 6.76 -15.75 32.36
C VAL A 200 6.36 -14.29 32.65
N PRO A 201 6.18 -13.90 33.92
CA PRO A 201 5.80 -12.54 34.27
C PRO A 201 6.98 -11.57 34.12
N PRO A 202 6.75 -10.31 33.68
CA PRO A 202 7.80 -9.31 33.59
C PRO A 202 8.23 -8.83 34.97
N GLN A 203 9.52 -9.00 35.30
CA GLN A 203 10.13 -8.37 36.46
C GLN A 203 10.45 -6.89 36.15
N THR A 204 10.18 -6.02 37.12
CA THR A 204 10.55 -4.60 37.06
C THR A 204 12.03 -4.43 37.39
N ASN A 205 12.83 -4.12 36.38
CA ASN A 205 14.17 -3.56 36.58
C ASN A 205 14.08 -2.04 36.42
N GLU A 206 14.26 -1.33 37.53
CA GLU A 206 14.53 0.10 37.53
C GLU A 206 16.03 0.28 37.25
N ASP A 207 16.38 0.80 36.08
CA ASP A 207 17.77 1.16 35.74
C ASP A 207 17.76 2.50 35.01
N ASP A 208 18.12 3.56 35.72
CA ASP A 208 17.93 4.96 35.31
C ASP A 208 19.09 5.43 34.39
N GLY A 209 19.25 4.70 33.29
CA GLY A 209 20.31 4.89 32.30
C GLY A 209 19.76 5.43 30.98
N THR A 210 20.15 6.65 30.59
CA THR A 210 19.89 7.17 29.23
C THR A 210 20.82 6.48 28.22
N CYS A 211 20.55 5.21 27.93
CA CYS A 211 21.18 4.49 26.84
C CYS A 211 20.76 5.13 25.51
N ALA A 212 21.69 5.83 24.86
CA ALA A 212 21.52 6.24 23.47
C ALA A 212 21.30 4.97 22.63
N PRO A 213 20.24 4.89 21.80
CA PRO A 213 19.87 3.64 21.14
C PRO A 213 20.93 3.22 20.10
N ALA A 214 21.80 2.30 20.51
CA ALA A 214 22.83 1.74 19.65
C ALA A 214 22.19 0.86 18.56
N THR A 215 22.48 1.18 17.31
CA THR A 215 22.23 0.30 16.16
C THR A 215 23.40 -0.66 16.01
N CYS A 216 23.13 -1.92 15.76
CA CYS A 216 24.18 -2.89 15.42
C CYS A 216 24.32 -3.07 13.89
N ASP A 217 23.30 -2.69 13.12
CA ASP A 217 23.38 -2.66 11.66
C ASP A 217 24.14 -1.40 11.16
N PRO A 218 25.22 -1.55 10.37
CA PRO A 218 25.93 -0.41 9.76
C PRO A 218 25.27 0.10 8.47
N ASN A 219 24.30 -0.64 7.92
CA ASN A 219 23.62 -0.31 6.68
C ASN A 219 22.22 0.28 6.97
N PRO A 220 21.94 1.55 6.65
CA PRO A 220 20.59 2.11 6.83
C PRO A 220 19.50 1.44 5.97
N LEU A 221 19.88 0.67 4.94
CA LEU A 221 18.98 0.02 3.98
C LEU A 221 18.74 -1.48 4.22
N ASP A 222 19.45 -2.12 5.15
CA ASP A 222 19.05 -3.41 5.70
C ASP A 222 19.30 -3.43 7.19
N ARG A 223 18.23 -3.57 7.97
CA ARG A 223 18.29 -3.63 9.42
C ARG A 223 17.90 -5.00 9.95
N SER A 224 18.54 -6.01 9.39
CA SER A 224 18.27 -7.42 9.68
C SER A 224 18.69 -7.81 11.10
N PHE A 225 19.77 -7.25 11.63
CA PHE A 225 20.25 -7.55 12.98
C PHE A 225 19.42 -6.85 14.07
N ASP A 226 19.11 -5.56 13.93
CA ASP A 226 18.25 -4.81 14.87
C ASP A 226 16.85 -5.44 14.97
N ARG A 227 16.34 -6.01 13.88
CA ARG A 227 15.09 -6.80 13.87
C ARG A 227 15.22 -8.13 14.60
N LEU A 228 16.38 -8.78 14.54
CA LEU A 228 16.68 -10.01 15.27
C LEU A 228 16.74 -9.70 16.78
N LEU A 229 17.48 -8.67 17.19
CA LEU A 229 17.53 -8.19 18.58
C LEU A 229 16.13 -7.86 19.12
N ALA A 230 15.31 -7.14 18.33
CA ALA A 230 13.94 -6.85 18.70
C ALA A 230 13.04 -8.09 18.81
N ALA A 231 13.32 -9.15 18.04
CA ALA A 231 12.59 -10.41 18.11
C ALA A 231 13.05 -11.30 19.27
N SER A 232 14.31 -11.19 19.70
CA SER A 232 14.86 -11.90 20.87
C SER A 232 14.69 -11.15 22.20
N GLY A 233 14.00 -10.00 22.22
CA GLY A 233 13.73 -9.23 23.43
C GLY A 233 14.83 -8.22 23.82
N LEU A 234 15.85 -8.04 22.99
CA LEU A 234 17.08 -7.29 23.31
C LEU A 234 17.12 -5.86 22.76
N LEU A 235 16.05 -5.36 22.12
CA LEU A 235 15.97 -4.00 21.58
C LEU A 235 14.56 -3.40 21.78
N ASP A 236 14.46 -2.32 22.57
CA ASP A 236 13.21 -1.59 22.82
C ASP A 236 12.77 -0.64 21.69
N ASP A 237 13.71 -0.10 20.92
CA ASP A 237 13.43 0.83 19.83
C ASP A 237 14.62 1.01 18.87
N ALA A 238 14.42 0.86 17.56
CA ALA A 238 15.49 1.05 16.58
C ALA A 238 15.82 2.55 16.38
N SER A 239 17.06 2.96 16.63
CA SER A 239 17.54 4.33 16.39
C SER A 239 17.42 4.73 14.92
N PRO A 240 17.10 5.99 14.58
CA PRO A 240 16.83 6.36 13.19
C PRO A 240 18.15 6.52 12.41
N LEU A 241 18.34 5.72 11.36
CA LEU A 241 19.44 5.80 10.41
C LEU A 241 18.94 6.26 9.04
N PHE A 242 19.50 7.35 8.53
CA PHE A 242 19.09 7.92 7.24
C PHE A 242 20.10 7.58 6.15
N ALA A 243 19.62 6.99 5.05
CA ALA A 243 20.39 6.76 3.83
C ALA A 243 20.28 7.97 2.89
N THR A 244 21.30 8.18 2.05
CA THR A 244 21.13 8.98 0.83
C THR A 244 20.19 8.25 -0.14
N ALA A 245 19.25 8.99 -0.75
CA ALA A 245 18.30 8.44 -1.70
C ALA A 245 17.91 9.51 -2.73
N ALA A 246 17.97 9.16 -4.01
CA ALA A 246 17.37 9.96 -5.08
C ALA A 246 15.83 9.81 -5.06
N ASP A 247 15.13 10.87 -5.48
CA ASP A 247 13.69 10.90 -5.79
C ASP A 247 12.73 10.32 -4.75
N LEU A 248 13.12 10.31 -3.47
CA LEU A 248 12.37 9.69 -2.37
C LEU A 248 10.96 10.32 -2.22
N PRO A 249 9.86 9.59 -2.53
CA PRO A 249 8.53 10.20 -2.62
C PRO A 249 8.04 10.70 -1.26
N ARG A 250 7.72 12.01 -1.21
CA ARG A 250 7.22 12.74 -0.01
C ARG A 250 8.28 13.04 1.06
N ALA A 251 9.57 13.00 0.72
CA ALA A 251 10.67 13.39 1.62
C ALA A 251 10.53 14.79 2.25
N GLY A 252 9.77 15.72 1.63
CA GLY A 252 9.48 17.04 2.20
C GLY A 252 8.82 17.03 3.59
N VAL A 253 8.23 15.91 4.03
CA VAL A 253 7.73 15.77 5.41
C VAL A 253 8.85 15.81 6.46
N LEU A 254 10.12 15.58 6.08
CA LEU A 254 11.28 15.69 6.97
C LEU A 254 11.49 17.12 7.51
N VAL A 255 10.96 18.15 6.81
CA VAL A 255 10.93 19.54 7.30
C VAL A 255 10.12 19.66 8.61
N ALA A 256 9.21 18.72 8.90
CA ALA A 256 8.48 18.65 10.15
C ALA A 256 9.27 18.00 11.31
N VAL A 257 10.43 17.40 11.07
CA VAL A 257 11.21 16.73 12.14
C VAL A 257 11.80 17.72 13.15
N PRO A 258 12.46 18.84 12.76
CA PRO A 258 12.91 19.85 13.73
C PRO A 258 11.79 20.42 14.62
N PRO A 259 10.62 20.88 14.10
CA PRO A 259 9.54 21.35 14.97
C PRO A 259 8.86 20.22 15.76
N LEU A 260 8.89 18.96 15.29
CA LEU A 260 8.44 17.80 16.07
C LEU A 260 9.35 17.56 17.28
N VAL A 261 10.67 17.59 17.12
CA VAL A 261 11.62 17.48 18.26
C VAL A 261 11.45 18.66 19.21
N ALA A 262 11.40 19.89 18.69
CA ALA A 262 11.19 21.10 19.49
C ALA A 262 9.79 21.20 20.14
N SER A 263 8.83 20.33 19.78
CA SER A 263 7.51 20.30 20.39
C SER A 263 7.45 19.59 21.75
N GLY A 264 8.53 18.91 22.15
CA GLY A 264 8.60 18.13 23.40
C GLY A 264 7.76 16.84 23.43
N LEU A 265 7.09 16.49 22.33
CA LEU A 265 6.20 15.33 22.25
C LEU A 265 6.88 14.01 22.62
N LEU A 266 8.12 13.78 22.19
CA LEU A 266 8.81 12.50 22.41
C LEU A 266 9.18 12.30 23.90
N PRO A 267 9.86 13.25 24.59
CA PRO A 267 10.05 13.17 26.05
C PRO A 267 8.76 13.03 26.85
N ILE A 268 7.72 13.83 26.56
CA ILE A 268 6.44 13.76 27.30
C ILE A 268 5.76 12.40 27.07
N ALA A 269 5.80 11.87 25.85
CA ALA A 269 5.25 10.54 25.59
C ALA A 269 6.00 9.43 26.36
N THR A 270 7.33 9.47 26.43
CA THR A 270 8.11 8.53 27.24
C THR A 270 7.76 8.64 28.72
N LYS A 271 7.62 9.86 29.27
CA LYS A 271 7.14 10.09 30.65
C LYS A 271 5.78 9.44 30.94
N ILE A 272 4.85 9.48 29.98
CA ILE A 272 3.44 9.09 30.18
C ILE A 272 3.18 7.61 29.84
N TYR A 273 3.83 7.08 28.81
CA TYR A 273 3.61 5.72 28.29
C TYR A 273 4.76 4.74 28.58
N GLY A 274 5.90 5.19 29.11
CA GLY A 274 7.05 4.35 29.42
C GLY A 274 7.70 3.75 28.16
N SER A 275 7.84 2.42 28.13
CA SER A 275 8.16 1.66 26.91
C SER A 275 6.94 0.86 26.43
N ILE A 276 6.97 0.42 25.16
CA ILE A 276 5.98 -0.55 24.64
C ILE A 276 6.56 -1.98 24.66
N GLY A 277 7.56 -2.22 25.51
CA GLY A 277 8.41 -3.42 25.50
C GLY A 277 9.25 -3.60 24.22
N PRO A 278 10.09 -4.65 24.18
CA PRO A 278 11.03 -4.89 23.09
C PRO A 278 10.35 -4.94 21.72
N ALA A 279 10.79 -4.06 20.83
CA ALA A 279 10.27 -3.93 19.47
C ALA A 279 11.16 -3.06 18.58
N PHE A 280 11.33 -3.49 17.32
CA PHE A 280 11.99 -2.69 16.27
C PHE A 280 11.28 -1.34 16.05
N TYR A 281 9.96 -1.31 16.24
CA TYR A 281 9.16 -0.08 16.33
C TYR A 281 8.79 0.16 17.80
N GLY A 282 9.67 0.82 18.57
CA GLY A 282 9.43 1.20 19.96
C GLY A 282 8.50 2.40 20.11
N LEU A 283 8.45 3.02 21.28
CA LEU A 283 7.52 4.13 21.57
C LEU A 283 7.77 5.34 20.67
N ARG A 284 9.00 5.87 20.70
CA ARG A 284 9.43 7.04 19.93
C ARG A 284 9.20 6.83 18.44
N THR A 285 9.68 5.72 17.88
CA THR A 285 9.46 5.37 16.47
C THR A 285 7.98 5.26 16.09
N THR A 286 7.16 4.65 16.96
CA THR A 286 5.69 4.56 16.77
C THR A 286 5.04 5.94 16.70
N ILE A 287 5.41 6.87 17.58
CA ILE A 287 4.83 8.22 17.61
C ILE A 287 5.32 9.07 16.44
N VAL A 288 6.62 9.04 16.11
CA VAL A 288 7.14 9.69 14.90
C VAL A 288 6.40 9.20 13.66
N ALA A 289 6.18 7.88 13.54
CA ALA A 289 5.40 7.32 12.44
C ALA A 289 3.98 7.90 12.38
N PHE A 290 3.24 7.99 13.48
CA PHE A 290 1.88 8.52 13.45
C PHE A 290 1.81 10.03 13.18
N VAL A 291 2.78 10.82 13.64
CA VAL A 291 2.86 12.25 13.27
C VAL A 291 3.15 12.41 11.79
N LEU A 292 4.18 11.75 11.26
CA LEU A 292 4.54 11.87 9.84
C LEU A 292 3.44 11.30 8.94
N PHE A 293 2.82 10.17 9.28
CA PHE A 293 1.66 9.63 8.55
C PHE A 293 0.47 10.61 8.54
N SER A 294 0.20 11.28 9.66
CA SER A 294 -0.88 12.29 9.73
C SER A 294 -0.60 13.51 8.83
N LEU A 295 0.65 13.98 8.79
CA LEU A 295 1.09 15.05 7.89
C LEU A 295 1.02 14.64 6.42
N LEU A 296 1.36 13.39 6.11
CA LEU A 296 1.19 12.76 4.79
C LEU A 296 -0.28 12.40 4.45
N ARG A 297 -1.25 12.75 5.32
CA ARG A 297 -2.70 12.44 5.21
C ARG A 297 -3.04 10.93 5.24
N ILE A 298 -2.12 10.08 5.67
CA ILE A 298 -2.26 8.63 5.82
C ILE A 298 -2.97 8.32 7.16
N ASN A 299 -4.16 8.89 7.37
CA ASN A 299 -4.85 8.88 8.66
C ASN A 299 -5.56 7.55 9.00
N ARG A 300 -5.44 6.53 8.16
CA ARG A 300 -6.01 5.18 8.37
C ARG A 300 -4.93 4.13 8.17
N PRO A 301 -4.79 3.12 9.06
CA PRO A 301 -3.74 2.12 8.92
C PRO A 301 -3.89 1.28 7.64
N GLU A 302 -5.11 1.11 7.13
CA GLU A 302 -5.37 0.42 5.86
C GLU A 302 -4.75 1.15 4.65
N ALA A 303 -4.60 2.48 4.69
CA ALA A 303 -4.05 3.28 3.58
C ALA A 303 -2.54 3.05 3.37
N LEU A 304 -1.83 2.50 4.35
CA LEU A 304 -0.41 2.09 4.20
C LEU A 304 -0.22 1.03 3.10
N LYS A 305 -1.28 0.33 2.68
CA LYS A 305 -1.24 -0.61 1.54
C LYS A 305 -1.06 0.09 0.19
N GLU A 306 -1.33 1.39 0.09
CA GLU A 306 -1.20 2.18 -1.15
C GLU A 306 0.21 2.75 -1.34
N HIS A 307 1.16 2.39 -0.47
CA HIS A 307 2.49 3.00 -0.39
C HIS A 307 3.59 1.95 -0.25
N ALA A 308 4.74 2.18 -0.89
CA ALA A 308 5.90 1.32 -0.73
C ALA A 308 6.43 1.38 0.72
N PRO A 309 6.64 0.24 1.40
CA PRO A 309 7.09 0.22 2.78
C PRO A 309 8.54 0.71 2.91
N CYS A 310 9.39 0.51 1.89
CA CYS A 310 10.78 0.96 1.91
C CYS A 310 10.88 2.50 1.86
N ASP A 311 10.06 3.17 1.05
CA ASP A 311 10.09 4.64 0.92
C ASP A 311 9.64 5.32 2.23
N LEU A 312 8.52 4.85 2.80
CA LEU A 312 8.07 5.31 4.11
C LEU A 312 9.04 4.91 5.23
N GLY A 313 9.77 3.80 5.08
CA GLY A 313 10.84 3.40 6.00
C GLY A 313 11.98 4.40 6.02
N ARG A 314 12.51 4.76 4.83
CA ARG A 314 13.60 5.74 4.68
C ARG A 314 13.25 7.10 5.29
N ILE A 315 12.00 7.54 5.16
CA ILE A 315 11.47 8.75 5.82
C ILE A 315 11.47 8.65 7.35
N LEU A 316 11.36 7.44 7.92
CA LEU A 316 11.42 7.18 9.37
C LEU A 316 12.84 6.93 9.90
N GLY A 317 13.85 6.87 9.04
CA GLY A 317 15.20 6.41 9.41
C GLY A 317 15.28 4.89 9.62
N LEU A 318 14.48 4.12 8.89
CA LEU A 318 14.40 2.66 8.94
C LEU A 318 14.53 2.09 7.52
N ASP A 319 14.82 0.80 7.40
CA ASP A 319 14.82 0.15 6.07
C ASP A 319 13.40 -0.11 5.54
N ARG A 320 12.39 -0.21 6.43
CA ARG A 320 10.97 -0.35 6.08
C ARG A 320 10.03 0.26 7.14
N ALA A 321 8.86 0.70 6.68
CA ALA A 321 7.77 1.19 7.51
C ALA A 321 6.96 0.06 8.16
N PRO A 322 6.27 0.32 9.30
CA PRO A 322 5.43 -0.67 9.96
C PRO A 322 4.17 -1.01 9.14
N GLU A 323 3.93 -2.30 8.95
CA GLU A 323 2.73 -2.83 8.30
C GLU A 323 1.43 -2.47 9.05
N VAL A 324 0.30 -2.51 8.33
CA VAL A 324 -1.07 -2.36 8.85
C VAL A 324 -1.32 -3.11 10.16
N LYS A 325 -0.89 -4.38 10.24
CA LYS A 325 -1.04 -5.24 11.44
C LYS A 325 -0.23 -4.71 12.62
N THR A 326 1.00 -4.26 12.37
CA THR A 326 1.90 -3.69 13.38
C THR A 326 1.39 -2.35 13.89
N VAL A 327 0.97 -1.45 12.99
CA VAL A 327 0.35 -0.16 13.35
C VAL A 327 -0.90 -0.37 14.20
N ARG A 328 -1.83 -1.23 13.76
CA ARG A 328 -3.06 -1.52 14.54
C ARG A 328 -2.76 -2.10 15.92
N ARG A 329 -1.77 -3.00 16.04
CA ARG A 329 -1.31 -3.56 17.32
C ARG A 329 -0.72 -2.49 18.24
N LYS A 330 0.14 -1.60 17.72
CA LYS A 330 0.78 -0.53 18.51
C LYS A 330 -0.24 0.55 18.92
N LEU A 331 -1.17 0.94 18.02
CA LEU A 331 -2.31 1.82 18.37
C LEU A 331 -3.19 1.22 19.46
N ALA A 332 -3.56 -0.06 19.36
CA ALA A 332 -4.36 -0.74 20.38
C ALA A 332 -3.67 -0.76 21.75
N ARG A 333 -2.34 -1.02 21.79
CA ARG A 333 -1.57 -1.02 23.05
C ARG A 333 -1.45 0.38 23.68
N LEU A 334 -1.31 1.44 22.88
CA LEU A 334 -1.35 2.82 23.38
C LEU A 334 -2.76 3.21 23.85
N ALA A 335 -3.81 2.77 23.15
CA ALA A 335 -5.20 3.01 23.54
C ALA A 335 -5.56 2.32 24.86
N SER A 336 -5.09 1.09 25.10
CA SER A 336 -5.32 0.36 26.36
C SER A 336 -4.68 1.00 27.60
N ILE A 337 -3.75 1.95 27.42
CA ILE A 337 -3.16 2.72 28.53
C ILE A 337 -4.03 3.94 28.90
N GLY A 338 -4.94 4.40 28.03
CA GLY A 338 -5.95 5.43 28.32
C GLY A 338 -5.45 6.88 28.48
N ARG A 339 -4.14 7.11 28.71
CA ARG A 339 -3.51 8.41 29.06
C ARG A 339 -3.46 9.49 27.95
N ALA A 340 -4.35 9.43 26.95
CA ALA A 340 -4.35 10.40 25.84
C ALA A 340 -4.71 11.84 26.28
N THR A 341 -5.56 11.99 27.29
CA THR A 341 -5.91 13.30 27.88
C THR A 341 -4.78 13.90 28.70
N GLU A 342 -3.99 13.05 29.36
CA GLU A 342 -2.80 13.43 30.12
C GLU A 342 -1.68 13.92 29.19
N LEU A 343 -1.44 13.19 28.09
CA LEU A 343 -0.54 13.61 27.00
C LEU A 343 -0.91 15.00 26.47
N GLY A 344 -2.19 15.24 26.20
CA GLY A 344 -2.69 16.55 25.76
C GLY A 344 -2.48 17.66 26.78
N ARG A 345 -2.68 17.37 28.07
CA ARG A 345 -2.51 18.33 29.18
C ARG A 345 -1.05 18.74 29.36
N GLU A 346 -0.14 17.78 29.41
CA GLU A 346 1.31 18.02 29.59
C GLU A 346 1.90 18.79 28.41
N LEU A 347 1.49 18.45 27.17
CA LEU A 347 1.84 19.23 25.97
C LEU A 347 1.32 20.67 26.02
N ALA A 348 0.10 20.88 26.52
CA ALA A 348 -0.46 22.22 26.68
C ALA A 348 0.32 23.02 27.74
N GLN A 349 0.62 22.42 28.90
CA GLN A 349 1.39 23.05 29.97
C GLN A 349 2.81 23.42 29.51
N GLN A 350 3.52 22.54 28.80
CA GLN A 350 4.84 22.85 28.25
C GLN A 350 4.78 24.02 27.24
N ARG A 351 3.75 24.05 26.38
CA ARG A 351 3.54 25.18 25.45
C ARG A 351 3.21 26.48 26.16
N VAL A 352 2.45 26.43 27.27
CA VAL A 352 2.19 27.59 28.14
C VAL A 352 3.47 28.08 28.80
N ALA A 353 4.32 27.19 29.32
CA ALA A 353 5.61 27.57 29.91
C ALA A 353 6.56 28.22 28.89
N VAL A 354 6.69 27.65 27.69
CA VAL A 354 7.62 28.13 26.65
C VAL A 354 7.09 29.36 25.89
N ARG A 355 5.76 29.51 25.72
CA ARG A 355 5.15 30.54 24.87
C ARG A 355 4.05 31.36 25.55
N GLY A 356 3.96 31.36 26.88
CA GLY A 356 2.89 32.01 27.65
C GLY A 356 2.60 33.46 27.26
N ARG A 357 3.65 34.26 27.00
CA ARG A 357 3.54 35.66 26.54
C ARG A 357 2.79 35.83 25.21
N MET A 358 2.73 34.80 24.37
CA MET A 358 2.01 34.82 23.09
C MET A 358 0.57 34.30 23.20
N LEU A 359 0.25 33.52 24.24
CA LEU A 359 -1.06 32.85 24.36
C LEU A 359 -2.18 33.79 24.83
N GLY A 360 -1.85 34.89 25.50
CA GLY A 360 -2.81 35.93 25.88
C GLY A 360 -3.47 36.67 24.71
N PHE A 361 -2.99 36.47 23.48
CA PHE A 361 -3.56 37.05 22.25
C PHE A 361 -4.42 36.05 21.44
N LEU A 362 -4.56 34.80 21.91
CA LEU A 362 -5.28 33.71 21.21
C LEU A 362 -6.57 33.26 21.92
N TYR A 363 -6.88 33.84 23.07
CA TYR A 363 -8.10 33.59 23.86
C TYR A 363 -8.62 34.91 24.44
N VAL A 364 -9.23 35.72 23.57
CA VAL A 364 -10.05 36.91 23.86
C VAL A 364 -11.30 36.80 23.00
#